data_AF-A0A9D5SCY2-F1
#
_entry.id   AF-A0A9D5SCY2-F1
#
_cell.length_a   1.000
_cell.length_b   1.000
_cell.length_c   1.000
_cell.angle_alpha   90.00
_cell.angle_beta   90.00
_cell.angle_gamma   90.00
#
_symmetry.space_group_name_H-M   'P 1'
#
loop_
_entity.id
_entity.type
_entity.pdbx_description
1 polymer ?
#
loop_
_entity_poly.entity_id
_entity_poly.type
_entity_poly.pdbx_seq_one_letter_code
_entity_poly.pdbx_strand_id
1 'polypeptide(L)'
;MTALQMNAELFRAMGEIADDETMMAKVLKYVKKLAAQKADPTLMTKEEFFAKVDKSLEQVRQGRVHRIESKEELGQFLNSL
;
A
#
# COMPACT_ATOMS: atom_id res chain seq x y z
N MET A 1 -25.03 0.96 7.03
CA MET A 1 -24.52 1.53 8.28
C MET A 1 -23.93 2.90 7.96
N THR A 2 -24.24 3.96 8.72
CA THR A 2 -23.70 5.31 8.48
C THR A 2 -22.33 5.46 9.14
N ALA A 3 -21.55 6.48 8.72
CA ALA A 3 -20.25 6.77 9.35
C ALA A 3 -20.38 7.03 10.86
N LEU A 4 -21.45 7.68 11.30
CA LEU A 4 -21.72 7.92 12.71
C LEU A 4 -21.99 6.61 13.48
N GLN A 5 -22.76 5.69 12.88
CA GLN A 5 -23.04 4.38 13.46
C GLN A 5 -21.76 3.54 13.59
N MET A 6 -20.92 3.51 12.54
CA MET A 6 -19.62 2.82 12.56
C MET A 6 -18.67 3.38 13.61
N ASN A 7 -18.59 4.70 13.76
CA ASN A 7 -17.75 5.33 14.78
C ASN A 7 -18.21 4.95 16.18
N ALA A 8 -19.52 4.98 16.44
CA ALA A 8 -20.07 4.60 17.74
C ALA A 8 -19.80 3.12 18.06
N GLU A 9 -19.89 2.23 17.08
CA GLU A 9 -19.60 0.81 17.23
C GLU A 9 -18.10 0.57 17.50
N LEU A 10 -17.22 1.25 16.79
CA LEU A 10 -15.76 1.18 17.02
C LEU A 10 -15.40 1.60 18.46
N PHE A 11 -15.98 2.69 18.96
CA PHE A 11 -15.73 3.13 20.34
C PHE A 11 -16.27 2.14 21.38
N ARG A 12 -17.43 1.50 21.12
CA ARG A 12 -17.96 0.44 22.00
C ARG A 12 -17.04 -0.77 22.03
N ALA A 13 -16.62 -1.27 20.86
CA ALA A 13 -15.73 -2.43 20.77
C ALA A 13 -14.38 -2.18 21.46
N MET A 14 -13.84 -0.96 21.39
CA MET A 14 -12.65 -0.60 22.18
C MET A 14 -12.94 -0.56 23.68
N GLY A 15 -14.13 -0.12 24.09
CA GLY A 15 -14.57 -0.17 25.49
C GLY A 15 -14.67 -1.59 26.05
N GLU A 16 -15.09 -2.56 25.23
CA GLU A 16 -15.20 -3.98 25.63
C GLU A 16 -13.85 -4.64 25.95
N ILE A 17 -12.76 -4.11 25.41
CA ILE A 17 -11.39 -4.64 25.61
C ILE A 17 -10.47 -3.65 26.34
N ALA A 18 -11.03 -2.58 26.91
CA ALA A 18 -10.25 -1.45 27.42
C ALA A 18 -9.37 -1.80 28.62
N ASP A 19 -9.71 -2.86 29.35
CA ASP A 19 -8.97 -3.41 30.48
C ASP A 19 -7.79 -4.31 30.06
N ASP A 20 -7.75 -4.77 28.79
CA ASP A 20 -6.65 -5.55 28.24
C ASP A 20 -5.68 -4.65 27.45
N GLU A 21 -4.59 -4.28 28.11
CA GLU A 21 -3.51 -3.48 27.52
C GLU A 21 -2.93 -4.09 26.23
N THR A 22 -2.82 -5.43 26.17
CA THR A 22 -2.26 -6.13 25.00
C THR A 22 -3.19 -6.00 23.80
N MET A 23 -4.49 -6.10 24.01
CA MET A 23 -5.48 -5.94 22.94
C MET A 23 -5.58 -4.48 22.49
N MET A 24 -5.58 -3.53 23.43
CA MET A 24 -5.56 -2.10 23.11
C MET A 24 -4.31 -1.69 22.33
N ALA A 25 -3.14 -2.25 22.64
CA ALA A 25 -1.91 -2.03 21.88
C ALA A 25 -2.02 -2.53 20.42
N LYS A 26 -2.70 -3.66 20.19
CA LYS A 26 -2.97 -4.17 18.83
C LYS A 26 -3.86 -3.21 18.05
N VAL A 27 -4.96 -2.72 18.65
CA VAL A 27 -5.85 -1.74 18.02
C VAL A 27 -5.06 -0.48 17.63
N LEU A 28 -4.27 0.06 18.55
CA LEU A 28 -3.44 1.24 18.29
C LEU A 28 -2.49 1.03 17.12
N LYS A 29 -1.84 -0.15 17.05
CA LYS A 29 -0.95 -0.51 15.93
C LYS A 29 -1.69 -0.53 14.60
N TYR A 30 -2.88 -1.13 14.55
CA TYR A 30 -3.68 -1.18 13.32
C TYR A 30 -4.17 0.19 12.88
N VAL A 31 -4.68 1.02 13.80
CA VAL A 31 -5.12 2.39 13.49
C VAL A 31 -3.96 3.23 12.94
N LYS A 32 -2.78 3.15 13.56
CA LYS A 32 -1.56 3.83 13.06
C LYS A 32 -1.18 3.35 11.66
N LYS A 33 -1.26 2.05 11.39
CA LYS A 33 -1.00 1.48 10.05
C LYS A 33 -1.98 2.02 9.01
N LEU A 34 -3.27 2.07 9.32
CA LEU A 34 -4.29 2.61 8.42
C LEU A 34 -4.10 4.11 8.16
N ALA A 35 -3.76 4.88 9.21
CA ALA A 35 -3.46 6.31 9.07
C ALA A 35 -2.23 6.55 8.19
N ALA A 36 -1.18 5.72 8.32
CA ALA A 36 0.00 5.77 7.47
C ALA A 36 -0.33 5.42 6.01
N GLN A 37 -1.19 4.43 5.75
CA GLN A 37 -1.64 4.11 4.40
C GLN A 37 -2.43 5.24 3.74
N LYS A 38 -3.17 6.05 4.52
CA LYS A 38 -3.85 7.24 3.99
C LYS A 38 -2.87 8.36 3.62
N ALA A 39 -1.66 8.35 4.20
CA ALA A 39 -0.67 9.41 4.05
C ALA A 39 0.49 9.06 3.10
N ASP A 40 0.60 7.82 2.64
CA ASP A 40 1.71 7.38 1.80
C ASP A 40 1.46 7.78 0.32
N PRO A 41 2.17 8.78 -0.20
CA PRO A 41 1.97 9.28 -1.57
C PRO A 41 2.52 8.30 -2.63
N THR A 42 3.21 7.24 -2.21
CA THR A 42 3.77 6.22 -3.11
C THR A 42 2.81 5.06 -3.34
N LEU A 43 1.73 4.97 -2.55
CA LEU A 43 0.68 3.98 -2.77
C LEU A 43 -0.14 4.35 -4.00
N MET A 44 -0.42 3.32 -4.81
CA MET A 44 -1.37 3.37 -5.91
C MET A 44 -2.56 2.50 -5.56
N THR A 45 -3.73 2.87 -6.05
CA THR A 45 -4.94 2.05 -5.99
C THR A 45 -4.74 0.74 -6.77
N LYS A 46 -5.62 -0.24 -6.51
CA LYS A 46 -5.61 -1.50 -7.23
C LYS A 46 -5.80 -1.28 -8.74
N GLU A 47 -6.68 -0.36 -9.09
CA GLU A 47 -7.00 0.03 -10.46
C GLU A 47 -5.78 0.65 -11.15
N GLU A 48 -5.08 1.58 -10.47
CA GLU A 48 -3.86 2.20 -10.99
C GLU A 48 -2.72 1.18 -11.17
N PHE A 49 -2.62 0.20 -10.27
CA PHE A 49 -1.67 -0.90 -10.42
C PHE A 49 -1.91 -1.70 -11.71
N PHE A 50 -3.15 -2.14 -11.95
CA PHE A 50 -3.47 -2.91 -13.16
C PHE A 50 -3.32 -2.07 -14.44
N ALA A 51 -3.72 -0.79 -14.42
CA ALA A 51 -3.49 0.12 -15.53
C ALA A 51 -1.99 0.27 -15.87
N LYS A 52 -1.12 0.32 -14.85
CA LYS A 52 0.33 0.35 -15.04
C LYS A 52 0.87 -0.95 -15.64
N VAL A 53 0.35 -2.10 -15.22
CA VAL A 53 0.72 -3.41 -15.80
C VAL A 53 0.33 -3.46 -17.27
N ASP A 54 -0.92 -3.10 -17.61
CA ASP A 54 -1.41 -3.12 -18.99
C ASP A 54 -0.56 -2.21 -19.90
N LYS A 55 -0.28 -0.98 -19.44
CA LYS A 55 0.61 -0.05 -20.15
C LYS A 55 2.01 -0.64 -20.36
N SER A 56 2.55 -1.35 -19.36
CA SER A 56 3.87 -1.98 -19.46
C SER A 56 3.85 -3.12 -20.48
N LEU A 57 2.79 -3.91 -20.54
CA LEU A 57 2.62 -4.96 -21.56
C LEU A 57 2.52 -4.37 -22.97
N GLU A 58 1.85 -3.23 -23.15
CA GLU A 58 1.83 -2.51 -24.42
C GLU A 58 3.21 -2.01 -24.83
N GLN A 59 4.01 -1.48 -23.89
CA GLN A 59 5.39 -1.08 -24.17
C GLN A 59 6.24 -2.26 -24.63
N VAL A 60 6.09 -3.43 -23.99
CA VAL A 60 6.76 -4.67 -24.42
C VAL A 60 6.36 -5.03 -25.85
N ARG A 61 5.06 -5.00 -26.17
CA ARG A 61 4.56 -5.28 -27.54
C ARG A 61 5.09 -4.29 -28.57
N GLN A 62 5.29 -3.04 -28.19
CA GLN A 62 5.86 -1.98 -29.03
C GLN A 62 7.39 -2.01 -29.09
N GLY A 63 8.06 -2.98 -28.44
CA GLY A 63 9.52 -3.07 -28.37
C GLY A 63 10.17 -1.95 -27.55
N ARG A 64 9.39 -1.18 -26.78
CA ARG A 64 9.85 -0.10 -25.89
C ARG A 64 10.32 -0.67 -24.56
N VAL A 65 11.33 -1.54 -24.63
CA VAL A 65 11.92 -2.22 -23.48
C VAL A 65 13.40 -1.94 -23.42
N HIS A 66 13.93 -1.81 -22.22
CA HIS A 66 15.37 -1.86 -21.99
C HIS A 66 15.72 -3.30 -21.63
N ARG A 67 16.50 -3.95 -22.49
CA ARG A 67 16.95 -5.33 -22.29
C ARG A 67 18.33 -5.28 -21.64
N ILE A 68 18.47 -5.96 -20.52
CA ILE A 68 19.70 -6.05 -19.76
C ILE A 68 20.11 -7.52 -19.75
N GLU A 69 21.33 -7.81 -20.19
CA GLU A 69 21.82 -9.18 -20.39
C GLU A 69 22.86 -9.61 -19.35
N SER A 70 23.34 -8.67 -18.52
CA SER A 70 24.34 -8.94 -17.49
C SER A 70 24.08 -8.18 -16.18
N LYS A 71 24.70 -8.66 -15.10
CA LYS A 71 24.61 -8.01 -13.78
C LYS A 71 25.36 -6.68 -13.78
N GLU A 72 26.44 -6.60 -14.53
CA GLU A 72 27.27 -5.41 -14.71
C GLU A 72 26.49 -4.31 -15.42
N GLU A 73 25.77 -4.66 -16.50
CA GLU A 73 24.89 -3.75 -17.23
C GLU A 73 23.70 -3.29 -16.36
N LEU A 74 23.12 -4.20 -15.56
CA LEU A 74 22.09 -3.83 -14.59
C LEU A 74 22.61 -2.79 -13.59
N GLY A 75 23.82 -3.00 -13.06
CA GLY A 75 24.45 -2.07 -12.12
C GLY A 75 24.68 -0.69 -12.74
N GLN A 76 25.16 -0.64 -13.98
CA GLN A 76 25.36 0.63 -14.70
C GLN A 76 24.05 1.36 -14.96
N PHE A 77 23.01 0.62 -15.40
CA PHE A 77 21.70 1.18 -15.64
C PHE A 77 21.11 1.80 -14.39
N LEU A 78 21.10 1.06 -13.27
CA LEU A 78 20.53 1.54 -12.00
C LEU A 78 21.27 2.75 -11.44
N ASN A 79 22.59 2.84 -11.63
CA ASN A 79 23.38 4.00 -11.21
C ASN A 79 23.15 5.24 -12.09
N SER A 80 22.49 5.09 -13.24
CA SER A 80 22.18 6.19 -14.17
C SER A 80 20.77 6.76 -14.02
N LEU A 81 19.92 6.11 -13.20
CA LEU A 81 18.54 6.53 -12.88
C LEU A 81 18.51 7.58 -11.76
#